data_AF-A0A6P3IMM7-F1
#
_entry.id   AF-A0A6P3IMM7-F1
#
_cell.length_a   1.000
_cell.length_b   1.000
_cell.length_c   1.000
_cell.angle_alpha   90.00
_cell.angle_beta   90.00
_cell.angle_gamma   90.00
#
_symmetry.space_group_name_H-M   'P 1'
#
loop_
_entity.id
_entity.type
_entity.pdbx_description
1 polymer ?
#
loop_
_entity_poly.entity_id
_entity_poly.type
_entity_poly.pdbx_seq_one_letter_code
_entity_poly.pdbx_strand_id
1 'polypeptide(L)'
;MTTVTGTATVPQGGKMEDDSAMYESPSAHITEETEYVRKIRTTLEKIRNQIFRDEVRHNSANHKLDAKRCGNIQNGSDSAVDFSGGSLDLLMERIKGKDLQLSEMNKENEVLKIKLEASREAGAVALRNVAQRLLENYQTRSEEVRKKHEDRRHLLQVDKLEKEQKLKQHVENLDQIAEKLEEKHKQITELENLVQRMEKEKRTLLEKKLSLENKLLHLKSNATNAKSCQDLQKEISLLQEQISHLQFVIHSQHQNLRSVIQEMEALKNNLKEQDKRIEDLQEKVNILEAQNKELKTKVALWPETPGTKVSKAVSTSELKTEDTTPYLMLVRLRK
;
A
#
# COMPACT_ATOMS: atom_id res chain seq x y z
N MET A 1 -21.59 -46.74 27.44
CA MET A 1 -20.48 -46.84 28.41
C MET A 1 -19.21 -46.65 27.59
N THR A 2 -18.60 -45.48 27.48
CA THR A 2 -18.09 -44.62 28.55
C THR A 2 -18.11 -43.17 28.09
N THR A 3 -18.63 -42.31 28.97
CA THR A 3 -18.73 -40.85 28.87
C THR A 3 -17.45 -40.20 29.38
N VAL A 4 -16.88 -39.24 28.67
CA VAL A 4 -16.03 -38.19 29.26
C VAL A 4 -16.35 -36.83 28.62
N THR A 5 -16.80 -35.94 29.50
CA THR A 5 -17.14 -34.54 29.32
C THR A 5 -15.89 -33.67 29.52
N GLY A 6 -15.77 -32.53 28.83
CA GLY A 6 -14.78 -31.49 29.18
C GLY A 6 -14.48 -30.52 28.03
N THR A 7 -15.24 -29.43 27.90
CA THR A 7 -14.85 -28.03 28.22
C THR A 7 -14.22 -27.26 27.07
N ALA A 8 -14.93 -26.19 26.69
CA ALA A 8 -14.49 -25.13 25.80
C ALA A 8 -13.29 -24.37 26.37
N THR A 9 -12.32 -24.07 25.50
CA THR A 9 -11.29 -23.05 25.74
C THR A 9 -11.01 -22.31 24.43
N VAL A 10 -11.54 -21.09 24.36
CA VAL A 10 -11.18 -20.04 23.40
C VAL A 10 -9.73 -19.61 23.70
N PRO A 11 -8.84 -19.50 22.70
CA PRO A 11 -7.56 -18.83 22.90
C PRO A 11 -7.72 -17.32 22.71
N GLN A 12 -7.60 -16.59 23.82
CA GLN A 12 -7.44 -15.14 23.85
C GLN A 12 -5.95 -14.84 24.05
N GLY A 13 -5.39 -13.92 23.26
CA GLY A 13 -4.19 -13.16 23.66
C GLY A 13 -2.95 -13.32 22.79
N GLY A 14 -2.94 -12.64 21.64
CA GLY A 14 -1.71 -12.17 20.99
C GLY A 14 -1.86 -10.68 20.74
N LYS A 15 -1.28 -9.86 21.63
CA LYS A 15 -1.22 -8.40 21.51
C LYS A 15 -0.56 -8.03 20.18
N MET A 16 -1.29 -7.39 19.29
CA MET A 16 -0.67 -6.46 18.34
C MET A 16 -0.71 -5.10 19.01
N GLU A 17 0.48 -4.58 19.30
CA GLU A 17 0.69 -3.18 19.64
C GLU A 17 0.02 -2.35 18.55
N ASP A 18 -0.96 -1.58 19.01
CA ASP A 18 -1.56 -0.50 18.27
C ASP A 18 -0.47 0.58 18.16
N ASP A 19 0.42 0.42 17.18
CA ASP A 19 1.28 1.49 16.69
C ASP A 19 0.39 2.49 15.93
N SER A 20 -0.51 3.11 16.69
CA SER A 20 -1.09 4.40 16.41
C SER A 20 0.02 5.42 16.58
N ALA A 21 0.99 5.38 15.67
CA ALA A 21 1.86 6.50 15.41
C ALA A 21 0.93 7.63 15.00
N MET A 22 0.66 8.51 15.97
CA MET A 22 -0.01 9.79 15.85
C MET A 22 0.17 10.35 14.44
N TYR A 23 -0.79 10.06 13.57
CA TYR A 23 -1.01 10.88 12.41
C TYR A 23 -1.65 12.13 12.99
N GLU A 24 -0.80 13.07 13.43
CA GLU A 24 -1.21 14.40 13.81
C GLU A 24 -2.16 14.89 12.72
N SER A 25 -3.44 14.89 13.08
CA SER A 25 -4.49 15.12 12.10
C SER A 25 -4.22 16.49 11.50
N PRO A 26 -4.27 16.66 10.16
CA PRO A 26 -4.06 17.95 9.53
C PRO A 26 -4.93 19.07 10.15
N SER A 27 -6.09 18.70 10.69
CA SER A 27 -6.95 19.60 11.48
C SER A 27 -6.31 20.11 12.77
N ALA A 28 -5.58 19.27 13.52
CA ALA A 28 -4.91 19.64 14.76
C ALA A 28 -3.75 20.62 14.48
N HIS A 29 -2.99 20.37 13.42
CA HIS A 29 -1.91 21.26 12.97
C HIS A 29 -2.43 22.63 12.53
N ILE A 30 -3.52 22.66 11.75
CA ILE A 30 -4.17 23.92 11.34
C ILE A 30 -4.70 24.69 12.57
N THR A 31 -5.30 24.01 13.56
CA THR A 31 -5.75 24.70 14.77
C THR A 31 -4.59 25.28 15.58
N GLU A 32 -3.49 24.55 15.72
CA GLU A 32 -2.31 25.01 16.45
C GLU A 32 -1.62 26.19 15.74
N GLU A 33 -1.53 26.16 14.41
CA GLU A 33 -1.05 27.29 13.60
C GLU A 33 -1.94 28.53 13.79
N THR A 34 -3.28 28.36 13.87
CA THR A 34 -4.18 29.50 14.15
C THR A 34 -4.04 30.06 15.57
N GLU A 35 -3.73 29.23 16.56
CA GLU A 35 -3.42 29.67 17.92
C GLU A 35 -2.08 30.43 17.97
N TYR A 36 -1.06 29.92 17.28
CA TYR A 36 0.24 30.57 17.18
C TYR A 36 0.14 31.96 16.52
N VAL A 37 -0.58 32.06 15.40
CA VAL A 37 -0.85 33.34 14.73
C VAL A 37 -1.63 34.30 15.64
N ARG A 38 -2.59 33.80 16.42
CA ARG A 38 -3.35 34.61 17.40
C ARG A 38 -2.44 35.13 18.53
N LYS A 39 -1.49 34.32 18.97
CA LYS A 39 -0.49 34.69 20.00
C LYS A 39 0.49 35.75 19.47
N ILE A 40 0.92 35.65 18.22
CA ILE A 40 1.71 36.70 17.56
C ILE A 40 0.89 38.00 17.46
N ARG A 41 -0.34 37.93 16.98
CA ARG A 41 -1.20 39.11 16.80
C ARG A 41 -1.47 39.83 18.13
N THR A 42 -1.74 39.08 19.19
CA THR A 42 -1.93 39.66 20.54
C THR A 42 -0.64 40.26 21.10
N THR A 43 0.53 39.69 20.79
CA THR A 43 1.82 40.24 21.21
C THR A 43 2.18 41.52 20.44
N LEU A 44 1.96 41.54 19.12
CA LEU A 44 2.12 42.74 18.29
C LEU A 44 1.16 43.86 18.71
N GLU A 45 -0.08 43.51 19.06
CA GLU A 45 -1.06 44.49 19.58
C GLU A 45 -0.65 45.03 20.96
N LYS A 46 -0.03 44.23 21.83
CA LYS A 46 0.55 44.71 23.10
C LYS A 46 1.72 45.68 22.86
N ILE A 47 2.62 45.35 21.94
CA ILE A 47 3.76 46.21 21.58
C ILE A 47 3.26 47.53 20.99
N ARG A 48 2.29 47.47 20.07
CA ARG A 48 1.61 48.64 19.53
C ARG A 48 0.99 49.49 20.63
N ASN A 49 0.23 48.89 21.54
CA ASN A 49 -0.38 49.64 22.64
C ASN A 49 0.65 50.21 23.62
N GLN A 50 1.83 49.59 23.77
CA GLN A 50 2.91 50.15 24.59
C GLN A 50 3.53 51.38 23.93
N ILE A 51 3.82 51.31 22.64
CA ILE A 51 4.39 52.42 21.86
C ILE A 51 3.42 53.60 21.80
N PHE A 52 2.12 53.35 21.54
CA PHE A 52 1.13 54.41 21.38
C PHE A 52 0.47 54.88 22.69
N ARG A 53 0.66 54.18 23.82
CA ARG A 53 0.23 54.68 25.15
C ARG A 53 1.32 55.46 25.89
N ASP A 54 2.60 55.25 25.59
CA ASP A 54 3.68 56.06 26.15
C ASP A 54 3.76 57.48 25.55
N GLU A 55 3.26 57.69 24.33
CA GLU A 55 3.16 59.03 23.72
C GLU A 55 2.13 59.95 24.44
N VAL A 56 1.07 59.39 25.03
CA VAL A 56 0.04 60.17 25.76
C VAL A 56 0.43 60.41 27.22
N ARG A 57 1.26 59.55 27.84
CA ARG A 57 1.64 59.66 29.26
C ARG A 57 2.91 60.50 29.49
N HIS A 58 3.82 60.60 28.52
CA HIS A 58 5.06 61.37 28.72
C HIS A 58 4.92 62.89 28.66
N ASN A 59 3.80 63.42 28.17
CA ASN A 59 3.56 64.87 28.11
C ASN A 59 2.99 65.49 29.40
N SER A 60 2.62 64.70 30.42
CA SER A 60 1.89 65.21 31.61
C SER A 60 2.55 64.93 32.97
N ALA A 61 3.72 64.28 33.04
CA ALA A 61 4.25 63.75 34.30
C ALA A 61 5.71 64.11 34.63
N ASN A 62 6.20 65.31 34.29
CA ASN A 62 7.44 65.86 34.87
C ASN A 62 7.32 67.38 35.09
N HIS A 63 6.30 67.78 35.83
CA HIS A 63 6.30 69.04 36.58
C HIS A 63 6.44 68.68 38.07
N LYS A 64 7.48 69.24 38.72
CA LYS A 64 7.59 69.47 40.17
C LYS A 64 7.69 68.19 41.04
N LEU A 65 8.51 68.08 42.09
CA LEU A 65 9.34 68.98 42.91
C LEU A 65 10.10 68.02 43.87
N ASP A 66 11.35 68.24 44.26
CA ASP A 66 11.76 69.02 45.45
C ASP A 66 13.19 68.54 45.78
N ALA A 67 14.09 69.24 46.44
CA ALA A 67 14.14 70.62 46.91
C ALA A 67 15.52 70.84 47.55
N LYS A 68 15.84 72.13 47.70
CA LYS A 68 16.67 72.74 48.76
C LYS A 68 18.19 72.87 48.57
N ARG A 69 18.52 74.16 48.38
CA ARG A 69 19.46 75.01 49.16
C ARG A 69 20.65 75.46 48.31
N CYS A 70 21.01 76.73 48.16
CA CYS A 70 20.73 78.04 48.76
C CYS A 70 20.99 79.07 47.62
N GLY A 71 20.36 80.22 47.45
CA GLY A 71 20.11 81.33 48.37
C GLY A 71 20.31 82.61 47.54
N ASN A 72 19.40 83.58 47.68
CA ASN A 72 19.45 84.95 47.13
C ASN A 72 20.86 85.55 47.05
N ILE A 73 21.14 86.38 46.03
CA ILE A 73 21.40 87.82 46.22
C ILE A 73 20.95 88.57 44.96
N GLN A 74 20.15 89.62 45.19
CA GLN A 74 19.88 90.70 44.25
C GLN A 74 20.80 91.87 44.65
N ASN A 75 21.28 92.62 43.63
CA ASN A 75 21.96 93.92 43.67
C ASN A 75 23.49 93.95 43.88
N GLY A 76 24.16 94.71 42.99
CA GLY A 76 25.27 95.58 43.42
C GLY A 76 26.50 95.59 42.52
N SER A 77 26.52 96.54 41.58
CA SER A 77 27.70 97.31 41.13
C SER A 77 28.81 96.64 40.29
N ASP A 78 28.94 97.20 39.08
CA ASP A 78 30.18 97.71 38.48
C ASP A 78 31.50 97.29 39.15
N SER A 79 32.27 96.48 38.45
CA SER A 79 33.67 96.82 38.18
C SER A 79 34.23 95.85 37.14
N ALA A 80 34.72 96.43 36.04
CA ALA A 80 35.56 95.75 35.08
C ALA A 80 36.83 95.26 35.80
N VAL A 81 36.95 93.95 36.01
CA VAL A 81 38.24 93.30 36.29
C VAL A 81 38.20 91.88 35.71
N ASP A 82 38.93 91.69 34.62
CA ASP A 82 39.10 90.41 33.93
C ASP A 82 39.74 89.35 34.84
N PHE A 83 39.04 88.23 35.01
CA PHE A 83 39.50 87.04 35.73
C PHE A 83 40.01 85.96 34.75
N SER A 84 41.33 85.76 34.79
CA SER A 84 42.04 84.48 35.03
C SER A 84 41.95 83.30 34.03
N GLY A 85 43.14 82.83 33.61
CA GLY A 85 43.38 81.68 32.73
C GLY A 85 43.04 80.28 33.26
N GLY A 86 42.50 80.14 34.48
CA GLY A 86 42.06 78.83 35.02
C GLY A 86 40.75 78.29 34.44
N SER A 87 39.91 79.16 33.84
CA SER A 87 38.62 78.77 33.24
C SER A 87 38.78 78.07 31.88
N LEU A 88 39.82 78.44 31.12
CA LEU A 88 40.10 77.90 29.79
C LEU A 88 40.65 76.47 29.87
N ASP A 89 41.47 76.19 30.88
CA ASP A 89 42.10 74.88 31.10
C ASP A 89 41.06 73.82 31.49
N LEU A 90 40.11 74.16 32.38
CA LEU A 90 39.00 73.30 32.78
C LEU A 90 38.06 72.94 31.60
N LEU A 91 37.87 73.88 30.67
CA LEU A 91 37.09 73.64 29.45
C LEU A 91 37.83 72.71 28.49
N MET A 92 39.16 72.88 28.35
CA MET A 92 39.98 72.03 27.49
C MET A 92 40.04 70.59 28.00
N GLU A 93 40.11 70.39 29.32
CA GLU A 93 40.05 69.06 29.94
C GLU A 93 38.68 68.39 29.74
N ARG A 94 37.58 69.15 29.84
CA ARG A 94 36.23 68.66 29.52
C ARG A 94 36.08 68.25 28.05
N ILE A 95 36.69 68.99 27.11
CA ILE A 95 36.67 68.64 25.69
C ILE A 95 37.44 67.35 25.45
N LYS A 96 38.67 67.23 25.99
CA LYS A 96 39.47 65.99 25.90
C LYS A 96 38.73 64.77 26.48
N GLY A 97 38.03 64.94 27.62
CA GLY A 97 37.22 63.87 28.20
C GLY A 97 36.04 63.46 27.31
N LYS A 98 35.36 64.42 26.68
CA LYS A 98 34.29 64.15 25.71
C LYS A 98 34.81 63.48 24.44
N ASP A 99 35.98 63.87 23.94
CA ASP A 99 36.61 63.25 22.76
C ASP A 99 37.03 61.80 23.04
N LEU A 100 37.55 61.53 24.25
CA LEU A 100 37.84 60.17 24.69
C LEU A 100 36.56 59.32 24.74
N GLN A 101 35.48 59.85 25.30
CA GLN A 101 34.18 59.19 25.36
C GLN A 101 33.60 58.93 23.96
N LEU A 102 33.73 59.87 23.03
CA LEU A 102 33.32 59.69 21.63
C LEU A 102 34.16 58.61 20.94
N SER A 103 35.46 58.54 21.21
CA SER A 103 36.34 57.50 20.68
C SER A 103 35.95 56.11 21.19
N GLU A 104 35.62 55.99 22.48
CA GLU A 104 35.13 54.74 23.08
C GLU A 104 33.77 54.33 22.51
N MET A 105 32.82 55.26 22.41
CA MET A 105 31.53 55.01 21.77
C MET A 105 31.67 54.60 20.29
N ASN A 106 32.63 55.17 19.56
CA ASN A 106 32.87 54.81 18.17
C ASN A 106 33.42 53.37 18.05
N LYS A 107 34.34 52.97 18.94
CA LYS A 107 34.83 51.59 19.03
C LYS A 107 33.72 50.61 19.38
N GLU A 108 32.84 50.98 20.32
CA GLU A 108 31.68 50.16 20.69
C GLU A 108 30.72 50.00 19.51
N ASN A 109 30.42 51.06 18.76
CA ASN A 109 29.59 50.99 17.56
C ASN A 109 30.16 50.06 16.48
N GLU A 110 31.47 50.10 16.24
CA GLU A 110 32.12 49.16 15.30
C GLU A 110 32.00 47.70 15.78
N VAL A 111 32.18 47.44 17.08
CA VAL A 111 31.97 46.10 17.65
C VAL A 111 30.51 45.65 17.52
N LEU A 112 29.55 46.54 17.76
CA LEU A 112 28.12 46.23 17.62
C LEU A 112 27.76 45.93 16.16
N LYS A 113 28.34 46.65 15.20
CA LYS A 113 28.16 46.40 13.77
C LYS A 113 28.65 45.00 13.39
N ILE A 114 29.85 44.61 13.83
CA ILE A 114 30.40 43.27 13.59
C ILE A 114 29.51 42.19 14.21
N LYS A 115 29.03 42.38 15.45
CA LYS A 115 28.13 41.41 16.12
C LYS A 115 26.79 41.28 15.40
N LEU A 116 26.26 42.37 14.88
CA LEU A 116 25.02 42.40 14.12
C LEU A 116 25.19 41.68 12.78
N GLU A 117 26.28 41.93 12.06
CA GLU A 117 26.61 41.22 10.82
C GLU A 117 26.84 39.72 11.06
N ALA A 118 27.59 39.35 12.11
CA ALA A 118 27.80 37.96 12.48
C ALA A 118 26.50 37.25 12.86
N SER A 119 25.60 37.93 13.59
CA SER A 119 24.29 37.39 13.96
C SER A 119 23.38 37.20 12.74
N ARG A 120 23.44 38.13 11.77
CA ARG A 120 22.74 38.01 10.48
C ARG A 120 23.26 36.85 9.64
N GLU A 121 24.58 36.70 9.53
CA GLU A 121 25.17 35.60 8.76
C GLU A 121 24.91 34.25 9.44
N ALA A 122 25.03 34.16 10.77
CA ALA A 122 24.68 32.94 11.51
C ALA A 122 23.20 32.55 11.30
N GLY A 123 22.29 33.53 11.29
CA GLY A 123 20.88 33.31 10.96
C GLY A 123 20.67 32.84 9.52
N ALA A 124 21.36 33.45 8.55
CA ALA A 124 21.29 33.04 7.15
C ALA A 124 21.82 31.61 6.94
N VAL A 125 22.95 31.25 7.56
CA VAL A 125 23.51 29.89 7.54
C VAL A 125 22.54 28.89 8.16
N ALA A 126 21.94 29.21 9.30
CA ALA A 126 20.94 28.34 9.94
C ALA A 126 19.75 28.07 9.01
N LEU A 127 19.24 29.10 8.33
CA LEU A 127 18.15 28.95 7.34
C LEU A 127 18.57 28.10 6.14
N ARG A 128 19.76 28.33 5.57
CA ARG A 128 20.29 27.50 4.46
C ARG A 128 20.40 26.02 4.89
N ASN A 129 20.92 25.76 6.08
CA ASN A 129 21.07 24.40 6.62
C ASN A 129 19.73 23.70 6.88
N VAL A 130 18.71 24.45 7.31
CA VAL A 130 17.35 23.90 7.49
C VAL A 130 16.72 23.61 6.13
N ALA A 131 16.84 24.52 5.16
CA ALA A 131 16.31 24.33 3.81
C ALA A 131 16.96 23.13 3.10
N GLN A 132 18.28 22.98 3.21
CA GLN A 132 19.02 21.85 2.64
C GLN A 132 18.56 20.52 3.25
N ARG A 133 18.50 20.43 4.59
CA ARG A 133 18.04 19.20 5.27
C ARG A 133 16.60 18.83 4.94
N LEU A 134 15.74 19.82 4.72
CA LEU A 134 14.36 19.59 4.30
C LEU A 134 14.30 19.02 2.89
N LEU A 135 15.09 19.57 1.95
CA LEU A 135 15.17 19.07 0.58
C LEU A 135 15.72 17.65 0.52
N GLU A 136 16.82 17.39 1.25
CA GLU A 136 17.42 16.05 1.35
C GLU A 136 16.41 15.05 1.92
N ASN A 137 15.71 15.38 3.01
CA ASN A 137 14.67 14.52 3.57
C ASN A 137 13.56 14.22 2.56
N TYR A 138 13.06 15.24 1.84
CA TYR A 138 12.03 15.04 0.84
C TYR A 138 12.52 14.13 -0.28
N GLN A 139 13.74 14.33 -0.76
CA GLN A 139 14.33 13.53 -1.82
C GLN A 139 14.52 12.07 -1.38
N THR A 140 15.13 11.83 -0.21
CA THR A 140 15.31 10.48 0.35
C THR A 140 13.96 9.79 0.53
N ARG A 141 12.95 10.47 1.11
CA ARG A 141 11.61 9.89 1.31
C ARG A 141 10.93 9.56 -0.03
N SER A 142 11.05 10.42 -1.03
CA SER A 142 10.50 10.18 -2.37
C SER A 142 11.17 8.97 -3.04
N GLU A 143 12.50 8.89 -2.97
CA GLU A 143 13.26 7.76 -3.51
C GLU A 143 12.93 6.44 -2.82
N GLU A 144 12.78 6.44 -1.49
CA GLU A 144 12.35 5.27 -0.72
C GLU A 144 10.97 4.78 -1.14
N VAL A 145 9.99 5.68 -1.29
CA VAL A 145 8.64 5.33 -1.73
C VAL A 145 8.66 4.76 -3.15
N ARG A 146 9.43 5.38 -4.05
CA ARG A 146 9.61 4.88 -5.42
C ARG A 146 10.22 3.48 -5.42
N LYS A 147 11.30 3.25 -4.67
CA LYS A 147 11.97 1.95 -4.56
C LYS A 147 11.02 0.89 -4.00
N LYS A 148 10.31 1.18 -2.91
CA LYS A 148 9.29 0.28 -2.35
C LYS A 148 8.21 -0.08 -3.37
N HIS A 149 7.76 0.87 -4.18
CA HIS A 149 6.78 0.63 -5.24
C HIS A 149 7.35 -0.24 -6.38
N GLU A 150 8.60 -0.01 -6.78
CA GLU A 150 9.30 -0.85 -7.76
C GLU A 150 9.47 -2.28 -7.25
N ASP A 151 9.91 -2.46 -6.00
CA ASP A 151 10.03 -3.76 -5.34
C ASP A 151 8.68 -4.48 -5.27
N ARG A 152 7.61 -3.77 -4.89
CA ARG A 152 6.23 -4.31 -4.84
C ARG A 152 5.76 -4.74 -6.22
N ARG A 153 6.05 -3.97 -7.27
CA ARG A 153 5.75 -4.34 -8.66
C ARG A 153 6.49 -5.60 -9.09
N HIS A 154 7.79 -5.69 -8.79
CA HIS A 154 8.57 -6.88 -9.12
C HIS A 154 8.03 -8.12 -8.39
N LEU A 155 7.69 -8.00 -7.11
CA LEU A 155 7.07 -9.08 -6.35
C LEU A 155 5.74 -9.54 -6.97
N LEU A 156 4.87 -8.59 -7.35
CA LEU A 156 3.61 -8.90 -8.02
C LEU A 156 3.84 -9.58 -9.39
N GLN A 157 4.88 -9.18 -10.13
CA GLN A 157 5.21 -9.80 -11.40
C GLN A 157 5.69 -11.24 -11.23
N VAL A 158 6.52 -11.51 -10.21
CA VAL A 158 6.98 -12.87 -9.88
C VAL A 158 5.81 -13.75 -9.44
N ASP A 159 4.96 -13.27 -8.53
CA ASP A 159 3.76 -14.02 -8.11
C ASP A 159 2.84 -14.32 -9.30
N LYS A 160 2.60 -13.34 -10.19
CA LYS A 160 1.85 -13.55 -11.42
C LYS A 160 2.43 -14.70 -12.26
N LEU A 161 3.73 -14.68 -12.53
CA LEU A 161 4.39 -15.71 -13.33
C LEU A 161 4.32 -17.09 -12.65
N GLU A 162 4.44 -17.15 -11.32
CA GLU A 162 4.30 -18.40 -10.56
C GLU A 162 2.88 -18.97 -10.67
N LYS A 163 1.85 -18.12 -10.57
CA LYS A 163 0.45 -18.54 -10.75
C LYS A 163 0.19 -19.00 -12.19
N GLU A 164 0.72 -18.30 -13.19
CA GLU A 164 0.61 -18.70 -14.61
C GLU A 164 1.27 -20.07 -14.85
N GLN A 165 2.46 -20.31 -14.28
CA GLN A 165 3.14 -21.60 -14.39
C GLN A 165 2.34 -22.73 -13.73
N LYS A 166 1.79 -22.50 -12.53
CA LYS A 166 0.93 -23.47 -11.84
C LYS A 166 -0.32 -23.78 -12.65
N LEU A 167 -0.96 -22.76 -13.24
CA LEU A 167 -2.12 -22.94 -14.12
C LEU A 167 -1.75 -23.80 -15.33
N LYS A 168 -0.60 -23.55 -15.96
CA LYS A 168 -0.11 -24.35 -17.09
C LYS A 168 0.07 -25.82 -16.71
N GLN A 169 0.69 -26.09 -15.55
CA GLN A 169 0.83 -27.47 -15.04
C GLN A 169 -0.52 -28.14 -14.80
N HIS A 170 -1.52 -27.40 -14.28
CA HIS A 170 -2.87 -27.93 -14.10
C HIS A 170 -3.54 -28.27 -15.43
N VAL A 171 -3.38 -27.44 -16.46
CA VAL A 171 -3.90 -27.73 -17.81
C VAL A 171 -3.25 -28.98 -18.38
N GLU A 172 -1.92 -29.09 -18.32
CA GLU A 172 -1.19 -30.28 -18.79
C GLU A 172 -1.64 -31.56 -18.05
N ASN A 173 -1.91 -31.48 -16.76
CA ASN A 173 -2.45 -32.60 -15.98
C ASN A 173 -3.89 -32.97 -16.39
N LEU A 174 -4.73 -31.98 -16.70
CA LEU A 174 -6.10 -32.23 -17.19
C LEU A 174 -6.08 -32.90 -18.56
N ASP A 175 -5.20 -32.47 -19.47
CA ASP A 175 -5.02 -33.09 -20.78
C ASP A 175 -4.61 -34.57 -20.63
N GLN A 176 -3.66 -34.87 -19.73
CA GLN A 176 -3.28 -36.27 -19.43
C GLN A 176 -4.44 -37.10 -18.86
N ILE A 177 -5.30 -36.51 -18.02
CA ILE A 177 -6.49 -37.20 -17.50
C ILE A 177 -7.49 -37.45 -18.63
N ALA A 178 -7.68 -36.50 -19.53
CA ALA A 178 -8.57 -36.62 -20.68
C ALA A 178 -8.08 -37.71 -21.65
N GLU A 179 -6.79 -37.77 -21.96
CA GLU A 179 -6.19 -38.83 -22.78
C GLU A 179 -6.40 -40.22 -22.17
N LYS A 180 -6.12 -40.37 -20.86
CA LYS A 180 -6.35 -41.63 -20.14
C LYS A 180 -7.82 -42.03 -20.14
N LEU A 181 -8.73 -41.07 -20.01
CA LEU A 181 -10.17 -41.32 -20.05
C LEU A 181 -10.59 -41.83 -21.43
N GLU A 182 -10.08 -41.23 -22.51
CA GLU A 182 -10.34 -41.67 -23.88
C GLU A 182 -9.78 -43.07 -24.14
N GLU A 183 -8.57 -43.37 -23.66
CA GLU A 183 -7.97 -44.70 -23.76
C GLU A 183 -8.82 -45.76 -23.05
N LYS A 184 -9.26 -45.48 -21.82
CA LYS A 184 -10.16 -46.37 -21.07
C LYS A 184 -11.49 -46.57 -21.79
N HIS A 185 -12.03 -45.54 -22.41
CA HIS A 185 -13.25 -45.65 -23.21
C HIS A 185 -13.07 -46.54 -24.44
N LYS A 186 -11.94 -46.45 -25.13
CA LYS A 186 -11.57 -47.36 -26.23
C LYS A 186 -11.46 -48.81 -25.74
N GLN A 187 -10.77 -49.03 -24.62
CA GLN A 187 -10.64 -50.36 -24.00
C GLN A 187 -12.01 -50.98 -23.64
N ILE A 188 -12.94 -50.19 -23.10
CA ILE A 188 -14.31 -50.62 -22.82
C ILE A 188 -15.01 -51.07 -24.10
N THR A 189 -14.95 -50.25 -25.15
CA THR A 189 -15.59 -50.53 -26.45
C THR A 189 -15.05 -51.83 -27.06
N GLU A 190 -13.74 -52.05 -26.98
CA GLU A 190 -13.09 -53.28 -27.47
C GLU A 190 -13.54 -54.53 -26.67
N LEU A 191 -13.58 -54.43 -25.34
CA LEU A 191 -14.02 -55.53 -24.46
C LEU A 191 -15.51 -55.85 -24.67
N GLU A 192 -16.37 -54.84 -24.82
CA GLU A 192 -17.79 -55.02 -25.14
C GLU A 192 -17.98 -55.76 -26.46
N ASN A 193 -17.24 -55.36 -27.50
CA ASN A 193 -17.26 -56.04 -28.80
C ASN A 193 -16.76 -57.49 -28.71
N LEU A 194 -15.72 -57.76 -27.93
CA LEU A 194 -15.21 -59.11 -27.70
C LEU A 194 -16.26 -59.99 -27.02
N VAL A 195 -16.82 -59.52 -25.91
CA VAL A 195 -17.88 -60.21 -25.16
C VAL A 195 -19.07 -60.48 -26.07
N GLN A 196 -19.51 -59.51 -26.87
CA GLN A 196 -20.63 -59.67 -27.79
C GLN A 196 -20.37 -60.76 -28.85
N ARG A 197 -19.13 -60.87 -29.37
CA ARG A 197 -18.75 -61.94 -30.30
C ARG A 197 -18.78 -63.31 -29.63
N MET A 198 -18.24 -63.42 -28.42
CA MET A 198 -18.26 -64.66 -27.64
C MET A 198 -19.69 -65.09 -27.29
N GLU A 199 -20.58 -64.15 -26.97
CA GLU A 199 -22.00 -64.45 -26.74
C GLU A 199 -22.73 -64.94 -28.00
N LYS A 200 -22.37 -64.40 -29.18
CA LYS A 200 -22.87 -64.90 -30.47
C LYS A 200 -22.40 -66.34 -30.70
N GLU A 201 -21.12 -66.63 -30.49
CA GLU A 201 -20.55 -67.97 -30.61
C GLU A 201 -21.18 -68.96 -29.61
N LYS A 202 -21.39 -68.56 -28.36
CA LYS A 202 -22.09 -69.38 -27.38
C LYS A 202 -23.50 -69.75 -27.85
N ARG A 203 -24.23 -68.81 -28.46
CA ARG A 203 -25.57 -69.07 -29.03
C ARG A 203 -25.52 -70.06 -30.17
N THR A 204 -24.59 -69.92 -31.11
CA THR A 204 -24.45 -70.87 -32.24
C THR A 204 -24.06 -72.27 -31.77
N LEU A 205 -23.18 -72.39 -30.75
CA LEU A 205 -22.84 -73.68 -30.15
C LEU A 205 -24.05 -74.33 -29.45
N LEU A 206 -24.87 -73.56 -28.73
CA LEU A 206 -26.10 -74.03 -28.11
C LEU A 206 -27.12 -74.54 -29.14
N GLU A 207 -27.31 -73.79 -30.23
CA GLU A 207 -28.17 -74.20 -31.35
C GLU A 207 -27.67 -75.49 -32.01
N LYS A 208 -26.36 -75.61 -32.26
CA LYS A 208 -25.75 -76.82 -32.80
C LYS A 208 -25.97 -78.01 -31.86
N LYS A 209 -25.73 -77.82 -30.56
CA LYS A 209 -25.93 -78.86 -29.54
C LYS A 209 -27.38 -79.35 -29.55
N LEU A 210 -28.35 -78.44 -29.55
CA LEU A 210 -29.78 -78.76 -29.59
C LEU A 210 -30.17 -79.51 -30.87
N SER A 211 -29.58 -79.17 -32.01
CA SER A 211 -29.77 -79.92 -33.27
C SER A 211 -29.28 -81.37 -33.16
N LEU A 212 -28.12 -81.61 -32.53
CA LEU A 212 -27.58 -82.96 -32.32
C LEU A 212 -28.41 -83.76 -31.31
N GLU A 213 -28.89 -83.13 -30.24
CA GLU A 213 -29.80 -83.75 -29.27
C GLU A 213 -31.11 -84.23 -29.94
N ASN A 214 -31.69 -83.41 -30.82
CA ASN A 214 -32.87 -83.80 -31.60
C ASN A 214 -32.58 -84.97 -32.55
N LYS A 215 -31.43 -84.97 -33.26
CA LYS A 215 -31.00 -86.09 -34.11
C LYS A 215 -30.80 -87.38 -33.30
N LEU A 216 -30.21 -87.27 -32.11
CA LEU A 216 -30.02 -88.39 -31.20
C LEU A 216 -31.36 -88.97 -30.73
N LEU A 217 -32.34 -88.13 -30.41
CA LEU A 217 -33.70 -88.56 -30.07
C LEU A 217 -34.36 -89.34 -31.23
N HIS A 218 -34.26 -88.85 -32.46
CA HIS A 218 -34.78 -89.54 -33.66
C HIS A 218 -34.08 -90.87 -33.97
N LEU A 219 -32.76 -90.94 -33.78
CA LEU A 219 -32.02 -92.19 -34.00
C LEU A 219 -32.30 -93.21 -32.90
N LYS A 220 -32.54 -92.78 -31.66
CA LYS A 220 -32.89 -93.67 -30.54
C LYS A 220 -34.27 -94.32 -30.72
N SER A 221 -35.20 -93.68 -31.42
CA SER A 221 -36.46 -94.32 -31.82
C SER A 221 -36.31 -95.40 -32.90
N ASN A 222 -35.18 -95.43 -33.61
CA ASN A 222 -34.88 -96.41 -34.67
C ASN A 222 -33.78 -97.38 -34.18
N ALA A 223 -34.18 -98.55 -33.67
CA ALA A 223 -33.35 -99.46 -32.86
C ALA A 223 -32.06 -100.05 -33.50
N THR A 224 -31.72 -99.70 -34.75
CA THR A 224 -30.63 -100.33 -35.53
C THR A 224 -29.28 -99.60 -35.49
N ASN A 225 -29.17 -98.38 -34.93
CA ASN A 225 -28.00 -97.50 -35.12
C ASN A 225 -27.20 -97.15 -33.85
N ALA A 226 -26.84 -98.14 -33.02
CA ALA A 226 -26.17 -97.93 -31.71
C ALA A 226 -24.84 -97.14 -31.79
N LYS A 227 -24.00 -97.38 -32.82
CA LYS A 227 -22.69 -96.72 -32.98
C LYS A 227 -22.83 -95.22 -33.29
N SER A 228 -23.77 -94.88 -34.18
CA SER A 228 -24.09 -93.48 -34.54
C SER A 228 -24.64 -92.69 -33.35
N CYS A 229 -25.48 -93.31 -32.52
CA CYS A 229 -25.94 -92.71 -31.27
C CYS A 229 -24.79 -92.41 -30.29
N GLN A 230 -23.83 -93.33 -30.15
CA GLN A 230 -22.69 -93.13 -29.26
C GLN A 230 -21.77 -91.99 -29.75
N ASP A 231 -21.55 -91.88 -31.06
CA ASP A 231 -20.74 -90.81 -31.64
C ASP A 231 -21.43 -89.44 -31.50
N LEU A 232 -22.75 -89.37 -31.69
CA LEU A 232 -23.53 -88.15 -31.39
C LEU A 232 -23.48 -87.77 -29.91
N GLN A 233 -23.56 -88.74 -29.00
CA GLN A 233 -23.45 -88.49 -27.55
C GLN A 233 -22.08 -87.88 -27.18
N LYS A 234 -21.00 -88.36 -27.81
CA LYS A 234 -19.65 -87.78 -27.65
C LYS A 234 -19.60 -86.35 -28.18
N GLU A 235 -20.14 -86.08 -29.37
CA GLU A 235 -20.15 -84.72 -29.94
C GLU A 235 -20.96 -83.74 -29.06
N ILE A 236 -22.10 -84.18 -28.52
CA ILE A 236 -22.91 -83.40 -27.57
C ILE A 236 -22.11 -83.09 -26.29
N SER A 237 -21.37 -84.08 -25.77
CA SER A 237 -20.53 -83.90 -24.57
C SER A 237 -19.38 -82.91 -24.81
N LEU A 238 -18.76 -82.98 -25.99
CA LEU A 238 -17.69 -82.05 -26.39
C LEU A 238 -18.24 -80.62 -26.58
N LEU A 239 -19.42 -80.46 -27.20
CA LEU A 239 -20.08 -79.15 -27.30
C LEU A 239 -20.48 -78.60 -25.92
N GLN A 240 -20.94 -79.45 -25.01
CA GLN A 240 -21.24 -79.06 -23.62
C GLN A 240 -20.00 -78.48 -22.94
N GLU A 241 -18.86 -79.16 -23.06
CA GLU A 241 -17.58 -78.69 -22.49
C GLU A 241 -17.13 -77.36 -23.12
N GLN A 242 -17.20 -77.24 -24.45
CA GLN A 242 -16.88 -75.99 -25.16
C GLN A 242 -17.76 -74.82 -24.70
N ILE A 243 -19.07 -75.07 -24.53
CA ILE A 243 -20.01 -74.06 -24.02
C ILE A 243 -19.66 -73.67 -22.58
N SER A 244 -19.34 -74.62 -21.71
CA SER A 244 -18.95 -74.35 -20.32
C SER A 244 -17.63 -73.57 -20.24
N HIS A 245 -16.64 -73.92 -21.04
CA HIS A 245 -15.38 -73.16 -21.12
C HIS A 245 -15.62 -71.73 -21.63
N LEU A 246 -16.39 -71.57 -22.71
CA LEU A 246 -16.70 -70.25 -23.26
C LEU A 246 -17.49 -69.39 -22.27
N GLN A 247 -18.42 -69.99 -21.52
CA GLN A 247 -19.13 -69.30 -20.42
C GLN A 247 -18.17 -68.77 -19.35
N PHE A 248 -17.18 -69.56 -18.94
CA PHE A 248 -16.17 -69.13 -17.97
C PHE A 248 -15.35 -67.95 -18.49
N VAL A 249 -14.88 -68.01 -19.74
CA VAL A 249 -14.13 -66.91 -20.34
C VAL A 249 -15.00 -65.66 -20.45
N ILE A 250 -16.27 -65.76 -20.89
CA ILE A 250 -17.21 -64.64 -20.92
C ILE A 250 -17.35 -63.99 -19.53
N HIS A 251 -17.49 -64.81 -18.48
CA HIS A 251 -17.59 -64.31 -17.12
C HIS A 251 -16.36 -63.52 -16.69
N SER A 252 -15.15 -64.04 -16.97
CA SER A 252 -13.90 -63.33 -16.69
C SER A 252 -13.78 -62.01 -17.46
N GLN A 253 -14.20 -61.98 -18.72
CA GLN A 253 -14.18 -60.76 -19.54
C GLN A 253 -15.19 -59.72 -19.04
N HIS A 254 -16.38 -60.12 -18.61
CA HIS A 254 -17.31 -59.21 -17.95
C HIS A 254 -16.75 -58.63 -16.65
N GLN A 255 -16.02 -59.43 -15.87
CA GLN A 255 -15.40 -58.95 -14.64
C GLN A 255 -14.32 -57.91 -14.93
N ASN A 256 -13.48 -58.15 -15.95
CA ASN A 256 -12.50 -57.18 -16.43
C ASN A 256 -13.18 -55.89 -16.93
N LEU A 257 -14.22 -56.01 -17.75
CA LEU A 257 -14.99 -54.87 -18.26
C LEU A 257 -15.55 -54.03 -17.10
N ARG A 258 -16.13 -54.65 -16.06
CA ARG A 258 -16.59 -53.94 -14.86
C ARG A 258 -15.47 -53.18 -14.16
N SER A 259 -14.28 -53.76 -14.05
CA SER A 259 -13.11 -53.09 -13.45
C SER A 259 -12.71 -51.85 -14.25
N VAL A 260 -12.64 -51.95 -15.58
CA VAL A 260 -12.28 -50.80 -16.43
C VAL A 260 -13.37 -49.71 -16.39
N ILE A 261 -14.64 -50.09 -16.35
CA ILE A 261 -15.76 -49.14 -16.15
C ILE A 261 -15.62 -48.41 -14.82
N GLN A 262 -15.30 -49.11 -13.73
CA GLN A 262 -15.10 -48.50 -12.42
C GLN A 262 -13.91 -47.51 -12.42
N GLU A 263 -12.81 -47.85 -13.08
CA GLU A 263 -11.67 -46.93 -13.26
C GLU A 263 -12.09 -45.69 -14.06
N MET A 264 -12.85 -45.85 -15.15
CA MET A 264 -13.38 -44.74 -15.95
C MET A 264 -14.31 -43.84 -15.13
N GLU A 265 -15.20 -44.42 -14.31
CA GLU A 265 -16.08 -43.67 -13.42
C GLU A 265 -15.30 -42.90 -12.36
N ALA A 266 -14.24 -43.49 -11.79
CA ALA A 266 -13.37 -42.81 -10.84
C ALA A 266 -12.67 -41.60 -11.48
N LEU A 267 -12.11 -41.75 -12.69
CA LEU A 267 -11.52 -40.65 -13.45
C LEU A 267 -12.54 -39.56 -13.77
N LYS A 268 -13.76 -39.94 -14.19
CA LYS A 268 -14.86 -38.99 -14.44
C LYS A 268 -15.26 -38.22 -13.19
N ASN A 269 -15.29 -38.86 -12.03
CA ASN A 269 -15.58 -38.18 -10.77
C ASN A 269 -14.45 -37.22 -10.36
N ASN A 270 -13.19 -37.60 -10.57
CA ASN A 270 -12.06 -36.70 -10.36
C ASN A 270 -12.13 -35.47 -11.27
N LEU A 271 -12.47 -35.65 -12.55
CA LEU A 271 -12.67 -34.55 -13.49
C LEU A 271 -13.77 -33.59 -13.00
N LYS A 272 -14.93 -34.11 -12.59
CA LYS A 272 -16.01 -33.30 -12.00
C LYS A 272 -15.57 -32.51 -10.76
N GLU A 273 -14.72 -33.11 -9.92
CA GLU A 273 -14.17 -32.41 -8.75
C GLU A 273 -13.24 -31.27 -9.17
N GLN A 274 -12.40 -31.48 -10.19
CA GLN A 274 -11.58 -30.40 -10.76
C GLN A 274 -12.44 -29.30 -11.38
N ASP A 275 -13.49 -29.63 -12.13
CA ASP A 275 -14.43 -28.66 -12.70
C ASP A 275 -15.04 -27.77 -11.61
N LYS A 276 -15.48 -28.37 -10.49
CA LYS A 276 -15.99 -27.60 -9.35
C LYS A 276 -14.93 -26.68 -8.74
N ARG A 277 -13.69 -27.14 -8.62
CA ARG A 277 -12.57 -26.29 -8.13
C ARG A 277 -12.30 -25.14 -9.10
N ILE A 278 -12.43 -25.36 -10.40
CA ILE A 278 -12.30 -24.32 -11.42
C ILE A 278 -13.42 -23.28 -11.24
N GLU A 279 -14.67 -23.70 -11.05
CA GLU A 279 -15.79 -22.81 -10.77
C GLU A 279 -15.55 -21.96 -9.50
N ASP A 280 -15.12 -22.58 -8.40
CA ASP A 280 -14.80 -21.87 -7.14
C ASP A 280 -13.68 -20.84 -7.32
N LEU A 281 -12.68 -21.16 -8.15
CA LEU A 281 -11.57 -20.24 -8.47
C LEU A 281 -12.02 -19.12 -9.40
N GLN A 282 -12.88 -19.40 -10.37
CA GLN A 282 -13.46 -18.38 -11.26
C GLN A 282 -14.29 -17.37 -10.45
N GLU A 283 -15.08 -17.81 -9.47
CA GLU A 283 -15.81 -16.90 -8.57
C GLU A 283 -14.85 -15.99 -7.80
N LYS A 284 -13.76 -16.54 -7.24
CA LYS A 284 -12.75 -15.74 -6.54
C LYS A 284 -12.07 -14.72 -7.46
N VAL A 285 -11.75 -15.12 -8.69
CA VAL A 285 -11.19 -14.20 -9.70
C VAL A 285 -12.17 -13.08 -10.00
N ASN A 286 -13.45 -13.39 -10.23
CA ASN A 286 -14.49 -12.38 -10.47
C ASN A 286 -14.62 -11.37 -9.31
N ILE A 287 -14.61 -11.85 -8.06
CA ILE A 287 -14.63 -10.99 -6.86
C ILE A 287 -13.40 -10.09 -6.82
N LEU A 288 -12.21 -10.64 -7.04
CA LEU A 288 -10.95 -9.88 -7.04
C LEU A 288 -10.89 -8.88 -8.19
N GLU A 289 -11.39 -9.22 -9.37
CA GLU A 289 -11.48 -8.31 -10.52
C GLU A 289 -12.42 -7.14 -10.23
N ALA A 290 -13.58 -7.40 -9.61
CA ALA A 290 -14.50 -6.35 -9.18
C ALA A 290 -13.85 -5.41 -8.16
N GLN A 291 -13.17 -5.96 -7.14
CA GLN A 291 -12.42 -5.18 -6.15
C GLN A 291 -11.29 -4.37 -6.80
N ASN A 292 -10.54 -4.95 -7.74
CA ASN A 292 -9.48 -4.26 -8.45
C ASN A 292 -10.04 -3.11 -9.30
N LYS A 293 -11.17 -3.32 -9.97
CA LYS A 293 -11.87 -2.27 -10.71
C LYS A 293 -12.32 -1.14 -9.80
N GLU A 294 -12.85 -1.43 -8.62
CA GLU A 294 -13.22 -0.43 -7.60
C GLU A 294 -11.99 0.33 -7.07
N LEU A 295 -10.89 -0.36 -6.78
CA LEU A 295 -9.65 0.29 -6.36
C LEU A 295 -9.09 1.18 -7.46
N LYS A 296 -9.16 0.73 -8.72
CA LYS A 296 -8.73 1.52 -9.88
C LYS A 296 -9.58 2.76 -10.08
N THR A 297 -10.91 2.68 -9.89
CA THR A 297 -11.77 3.87 -9.92
C THR A 297 -11.49 4.80 -8.75
N LYS A 298 -11.26 4.28 -7.53
CA LYS A 298 -10.84 5.10 -6.38
C LYS A 298 -9.52 5.81 -6.64
N VAL A 299 -8.51 5.12 -7.17
CA VAL A 299 -7.21 5.72 -7.56
C VAL A 299 -7.38 6.79 -8.64
N ALA A 300 -8.25 6.57 -9.62
CA ALA A 300 -8.55 7.57 -10.64
C ALA A 300 -9.33 8.78 -10.10
N LEU A 301 -10.19 8.56 -9.10
CA LEU A 301 -10.97 9.60 -8.43
C LEU A 301 -10.16 10.34 -7.36
N TRP A 302 -9.06 9.76 -6.87
CA TRP A 302 -8.14 10.42 -5.95
C TRP A 302 -7.68 11.70 -6.65
N PRO A 303 -8.12 12.89 -6.17
CA PRO A 303 -7.68 14.13 -6.78
C PRO A 303 -6.17 14.15 -6.60
N GLU A 304 -5.44 14.18 -7.71
CA GLU A 304 -4.11 14.74 -7.75
C GLU A 304 -4.24 16.08 -7.03
N THR A 305 -3.71 16.14 -5.81
CA THR A 305 -3.88 17.26 -4.86
C THR A 305 -3.84 18.56 -5.65
N PRO A 306 -4.81 19.49 -5.47
CA PRO A 306 -4.83 20.70 -6.26
C PRO A 306 -3.47 21.36 -6.11
N GLY A 307 -2.72 21.36 -7.22
CA GLY A 307 -1.38 21.92 -7.28
C GLY A 307 -1.42 23.23 -6.54
N THR A 308 -0.54 23.34 -5.55
CA THR A 308 -0.28 24.51 -4.72
C THR A 308 -0.80 25.74 -5.43
N LYS A 309 -1.89 26.34 -4.92
CA LYS A 309 -2.27 27.68 -5.33
C LYS A 309 -1.10 28.57 -4.93
N VAL A 310 -0.11 28.69 -5.82
CA VAL A 310 0.96 29.65 -5.72
C VAL A 310 0.22 30.97 -5.82
N SER A 311 0.00 31.60 -4.66
CA SER A 311 -0.43 32.98 -4.59
C SER A 311 0.45 33.76 -5.56
N LYS A 312 -0.17 34.24 -6.63
CA LYS A 312 0.46 35.09 -7.64
C LYS A 312 1.02 36.29 -6.89
N ALA A 313 2.33 36.29 -6.64
CA ALA A 313 3.01 37.45 -6.11
C ALA A 313 2.69 38.62 -7.04
N VAL A 314 2.28 39.74 -6.44
CA VAL A 314 2.14 41.01 -7.14
C VAL A 314 3.53 41.36 -7.67
N SER A 315 3.74 41.13 -8.97
CA SER A 315 4.96 41.53 -9.67
C SER A 315 4.97 43.06 -9.74
N THR A 316 5.66 43.70 -8.80
CA THR A 316 6.02 45.12 -8.91
C THR A 316 7.23 45.23 -9.83
N SER A 317 7.05 44.96 -11.11
CA SER A 317 8.09 45.13 -12.11
C SER A 317 7.47 45.70 -13.38
N GLU A 318 7.00 46.94 -13.29
CA GLU A 318 6.85 47.90 -14.39
C GLU A 318 6.24 49.20 -13.84
N LEU A 319 7.04 49.91 -13.03
CA LEU A 319 6.84 51.35 -12.85
C LEU A 319 8.10 52.00 -13.39
N LYS A 320 7.93 52.55 -14.59
CA LYS A 320 8.93 53.38 -15.24
C LYS A 320 9.34 54.50 -14.28
N THR A 321 10.64 54.73 -14.27
CA THR A 321 11.36 55.82 -13.64
C THR A 321 10.70 57.17 -13.87
N GLU A 322 10.09 57.74 -12.84
CA GLU A 322 9.95 59.19 -12.70
C GLU A 322 10.31 59.57 -11.26
N ASP A 323 11.61 59.84 -11.08
CA ASP A 323 12.27 60.73 -10.12
C ASP A 323 11.46 61.24 -8.92
N THR A 324 10.99 60.36 -8.05
CA THR A 324 10.48 60.79 -6.74
C THR A 324 11.03 59.88 -5.65
N THR A 325 12.19 60.28 -5.12
CA THR A 325 12.86 59.64 -3.99
C THR A 325 11.95 59.70 -2.74
N PRO A 326 11.81 58.62 -1.95
CA PRO A 326 10.88 58.53 -0.81
C PRO A 326 11.03 59.62 0.27
N TYR A 327 12.14 60.34 0.28
CA TYR A 327 12.44 61.41 1.23
C TYR A 327 11.69 62.73 0.96
N LEU A 328 11.13 62.93 -0.24
CA LEU A 328 10.43 64.17 -0.60
C LEU A 328 9.02 64.29 0.02
N MET A 329 8.38 63.17 0.37
CA MET A 329 7.07 63.19 1.05
C MET A 329 7.16 63.68 2.51
N LEU A 330 8.29 63.46 3.17
CA LEU A 330 8.51 63.86 4.57
C LEU A 330 8.72 65.38 4.73
N VAL A 331 9.15 66.06 3.68
CA VAL A 331 9.39 67.52 3.70
C VAL A 331 8.08 68.32 3.62
N ARG A 332 6.98 67.72 3.12
CA ARG A 332 5.67 68.40 3.00
C ARG A 332 4.82 68.40 4.28
N LEU A 333 5.27 67.71 5.34
CA LEU A 333 4.56 67.63 6.63
C LEU A 333 5.06 68.64 7.68
N ARG A 334 5.98 69.54 7.32
CA ARG A 334 6.32 70.72 8.12
C ARG A 334 5.93 72.00 7.39
N LYS A 335 4.69 72.44 7.61
CA LYS A 335 4.30 73.85 7.68
C LYS A 335 3.14 73.99 8.63
#